data_AF-A0A6M8BBD7-F1
#
_entry.id   AF-A0A6M8BBD7-F1
#
_cell.length_a   1.000
_cell.length_b   1.000
_cell.length_c   1.000
_cell.angle_alpha   90.00
_cell.angle_beta   90.00
_cell.angle_gamma   90.00
#
_symmetry.space_group_name_H-M   'P 1'
#
loop_
_entity.id
_entity.type
_entity.pdbx_description
1 polymer ?
#
loop_
_entity_poly.entity_id
_entity_poly.type
_entity_poly.pdbx_seq_one_letter_code
_entity_poly.pdbx_strand_id
1 'polypeptide(L)'
;MQTFLSSSILLMALLGVGAFSESSTAEARVFQNAAPPSVLDSSALSRPAFDPPVQIAQLGFSVRQSRPVRNRIGGITRGGQACSPDGATGVRLLPLVPPTDPTAAEQGKINVEPTVSEQPMVFVYVPQTVARQAQFSLAIATDTPSGRTVEEALYEYRLPLPQEPSIIGIPLRPLDEGRLYHWVFQLQCDPSGDRSGDALTDGWLQRVVPNSSLSLRLNRATPQELPALYARSGLWQDTVTSLGTLRAATPDDAALIADWDSLLSSVNLDDLANVPLLFPPVEYRSLQE
;
A
#
# COMPACT_ATOMS: atom_id res chain seq x y z
N MET A 1 22.75 -57.63 -14.83
CA MET A 1 24.09 -57.52 -14.23
C MET A 1 24.00 -56.39 -13.21
N GLN A 2 23.97 -56.61 -11.89
CA GLN A 2 25.06 -57.17 -11.04
C GLN A 2 26.38 -56.40 -11.23
N THR A 3 27.14 -55.91 -10.24
CA THR A 3 27.05 -55.57 -8.79
C THR A 3 28.52 -55.43 -8.33
N PHE A 4 28.76 -54.87 -7.13
CA PHE A 4 30.05 -54.77 -6.40
C PHE A 4 31.02 -53.66 -6.87
N LEU A 5 31.77 -52.88 -6.06
CA LEU A 5 32.03 -52.67 -4.60
C LEU A 5 33.54 -52.79 -4.26
N SER A 6 34.04 -51.80 -3.49
CA SER A 6 35.19 -51.89 -2.54
C SER A 6 36.62 -51.96 -3.14
N SER A 7 37.69 -51.35 -2.60
CA SER A 7 38.16 -51.26 -1.19
C SER A 7 39.39 -50.33 -0.99
N SER A 8 39.52 -49.73 0.21
CA SER A 8 40.77 -49.41 0.98
C SER A 8 41.78 -48.38 0.39
N ILE A 9 42.70 -47.69 1.10
CA ILE A 9 43.61 -47.92 2.28
C ILE A 9 43.88 -46.53 2.95
N LEU A 10 43.84 -46.34 4.29
CA LEU A 10 44.97 -46.25 5.29
C LEU A 10 46.15 -45.27 4.93
N LEU A 11 46.85 -44.53 5.82
CA LEU A 11 46.74 -44.22 7.27
C LEU A 11 47.73 -43.07 7.70
N MET A 12 47.56 -42.54 8.94
CA MET A 12 48.55 -41.88 9.84
C MET A 12 49.01 -40.40 9.70
N ALA A 13 49.13 -39.80 10.90
CA ALA A 13 49.72 -38.52 11.28
C ALA A 13 51.27 -38.54 11.37
N LEU A 14 51.90 -37.40 11.73
CA LEU A 14 52.76 -37.22 12.94
C LEU A 14 53.52 -35.86 12.98
N LEU A 15 53.45 -35.19 14.14
CA LEU A 15 54.49 -34.43 14.90
C LEU A 15 55.29 -33.22 14.36
N GLY A 16 55.63 -32.31 15.30
CA GLY A 16 56.71 -31.28 15.20
C GLY A 16 56.39 -29.97 15.95
N VAL A 17 56.33 -29.90 17.30
CA VAL A 17 57.44 -29.83 18.31
C VAL A 17 58.04 -28.42 18.53
N GLY A 18 58.21 -28.01 19.80
CA GLY A 18 58.88 -26.78 20.26
C GLY A 18 57.96 -25.85 21.05
N ALA A 19 57.67 -26.01 22.35
CA ALA A 19 58.54 -26.20 23.52
C ALA A 19 59.49 -25.02 23.79
N PHE A 20 59.20 -24.21 24.81
CA PHE A 20 60.19 -23.73 25.78
C PHE A 20 59.54 -23.47 27.14
N SER A 21 60.33 -23.69 28.19
CA SER A 21 59.99 -23.62 29.61
C SER A 21 60.60 -22.36 30.21
N GLU A 22 59.95 -21.72 31.20
CA GLU A 22 60.49 -21.63 32.57
C GLU A 22 59.56 -20.92 33.54
N SER A 23 59.72 -21.27 34.82
CA SER A 23 58.90 -20.83 35.95
C SER A 23 59.45 -19.57 36.63
N SER A 24 58.56 -18.73 37.19
CA SER A 24 58.90 -17.96 38.40
C SER A 24 57.67 -17.71 39.27
N THR A 25 57.90 -17.61 40.58
CA THR A 25 56.90 -17.56 41.66
C THR A 25 56.63 -16.15 42.19
N ALA A 26 55.47 -16.00 42.87
CA ALA A 26 55.06 -14.87 43.71
C ALA A 26 54.71 -13.56 42.95
N GLU A 27 53.69 -12.78 43.30
CA GLU A 27 53.06 -12.54 44.61
C GLU A 27 51.53 -12.41 44.53
N ALA A 28 50.85 -12.60 45.67
CA ALA A 28 49.43 -12.27 45.78
C ALA A 28 49.23 -10.75 45.95
N ARG A 29 48.51 -10.12 45.03
CA ARG A 29 47.93 -8.77 45.24
C ARG A 29 46.41 -8.82 45.08
N VAL A 30 45.73 -8.51 46.17
CA VAL A 30 44.28 -8.28 46.20
C VAL A 30 43.99 -7.01 45.40
N PHE A 31 43.45 -7.16 44.19
CA PHE A 31 42.87 -6.05 43.47
C PHE A 31 41.44 -5.81 43.98
N GLN A 32 41.18 -4.57 44.40
CA GLN A 32 39.86 -4.13 44.82
C GLN A 32 38.92 -4.08 43.60
N ASN A 33 37.72 -4.64 43.74
CA ASN A 33 36.69 -4.57 42.69
C ASN A 33 36.21 -3.13 42.54
N ALA A 34 36.68 -2.43 41.50
CA ALA A 34 36.05 -1.20 41.03
C ALA A 34 34.74 -1.54 40.32
N ALA A 35 33.62 -1.01 40.82
CA ALA A 35 32.32 -1.15 40.15
C ALA A 35 32.33 -0.39 38.81
N PRO A 36 31.67 -0.91 37.76
CA PRO A 36 31.57 -0.20 36.50
C PRO A 36 30.69 1.07 36.66
N PRO A 37 31.02 2.19 35.99
CA PRO A 37 30.22 3.39 36.07
C PRO A 37 28.86 3.20 35.38
N SER A 38 27.80 3.18 36.18
CA SER A 38 26.41 3.13 35.74
C SER A 38 25.98 4.46 35.10
N VAL A 39 26.27 4.66 33.82
CA VAL A 39 25.78 5.82 33.06
C VAL A 39 25.13 5.36 31.75
N LEU A 40 23.94 4.75 31.88
CA LEU A 40 22.94 4.79 30.81
C LEU A 40 22.24 6.15 30.90
N ASP A 41 22.83 7.13 30.23
CA ASP A 41 22.23 8.46 30.08
C ASP A 41 20.87 8.33 29.37
N SER A 42 19.80 8.44 30.15
CA SER A 42 18.43 8.19 29.70
C SER A 42 17.81 9.39 28.96
N SER A 43 18.60 10.44 28.71
CA SER A 43 18.14 11.70 28.09
C SER A 43 17.96 11.65 26.56
N ALA A 44 18.43 10.60 25.89
CA ALA A 44 18.41 10.48 24.42
C ALA A 44 17.10 9.92 23.81
N LEU A 45 16.04 9.70 24.61
CA LEU A 45 14.73 9.21 24.14
C LEU A 45 13.67 10.29 23.94
N SER A 46 14.09 11.55 23.77
CA SER A 46 13.21 12.60 23.26
C SER A 46 12.68 12.19 21.88
N ARG A 47 11.39 11.82 21.78
CA ARG A 47 10.72 11.67 20.48
C ARG A 47 10.96 12.96 19.69
N PRO A 48 11.34 12.89 18.40
CA PRO A 48 11.35 14.09 17.57
C PRO A 48 9.96 14.69 17.67
N ALA A 49 9.87 16.00 17.94
CA ALA A 49 8.59 16.65 18.12
C ALA A 49 7.72 16.35 16.90
N PHE A 50 6.65 15.58 17.12
CA PHE A 50 5.60 15.52 16.12
C PHE A 50 5.02 16.93 16.07
N ASP A 51 4.81 17.42 14.84
CA ASP A 51 4.09 18.66 14.61
C ASP A 51 2.81 18.63 15.46
N PRO A 52 2.38 19.74 16.10
CA PRO A 52 1.17 19.76 16.91
C PRO A 52 -0.02 19.19 16.14
N PRO A 53 -1.07 18.69 16.81
CA PRO A 53 -2.23 18.10 16.14
C PRO A 53 -2.88 19.13 15.18
N VAL A 54 -2.51 19.04 13.92
CA VAL A 54 -3.05 19.79 12.80
C VAL A 54 -4.16 18.92 12.22
N GLN A 55 -5.38 19.46 12.18
CA GLN A 55 -6.49 18.83 11.45
C GLN A 55 -6.04 18.56 10.01
N ILE A 56 -6.34 17.37 9.49
CA ILE A 56 -5.96 16.96 8.12
C ILE A 56 -6.54 17.95 7.10
N ALA A 57 -7.66 18.59 7.45
CA ALA A 57 -8.26 19.75 6.77
C ALA A 57 -7.28 20.88 6.36
N GLN A 58 -6.19 21.07 7.09
CA GLN A 58 -5.20 22.12 6.81
C GLN A 58 -3.99 21.60 6.02
N LEU A 59 -3.90 20.30 5.78
CA LEU A 59 -2.82 19.62 5.06
C LEU A 59 -3.20 19.49 3.57
N GLY A 60 -3.22 20.62 2.87
CA GLY A 60 -3.52 20.64 1.44
C GLY A 60 -2.59 19.74 0.63
N PHE A 61 -3.15 18.77 -0.10
CA PHE A 61 -2.41 17.84 -0.95
C PHE A 61 -1.83 18.57 -2.16
N SER A 62 -0.53 18.83 -2.15
CA SER A 62 0.18 19.46 -3.27
C SER A 62 0.58 18.45 -4.37
N VAL A 63 0.95 19.01 -5.53
CA VAL A 63 1.02 18.38 -6.86
C VAL A 63 1.70 16.99 -6.91
N ARG A 64 1.05 16.06 -7.62
CA ARG A 64 1.38 14.63 -7.73
C ARG A 64 2.46 14.32 -8.77
N GLN A 65 3.03 13.12 -8.67
CA GLN A 65 3.68 12.48 -9.81
C GLN A 65 2.62 12.14 -10.87
N SER A 66 2.85 12.60 -12.10
CA SER A 66 2.03 12.27 -13.26
C SER A 66 2.90 11.74 -14.39
N ARG A 67 2.44 10.70 -15.09
CA ARG A 67 3.14 10.07 -16.22
C ARG A 67 2.39 10.32 -17.54
N PRO A 68 3.06 10.38 -18.69
CA PRO A 68 2.39 10.37 -19.98
C PRO A 68 1.57 9.08 -20.20
N VAL A 69 0.41 9.25 -20.82
CA VAL A 69 -0.46 8.21 -21.36
C VAL A 69 0.19 7.66 -22.63
N ARG A 70 0.70 6.44 -22.56
CA ARG A 70 1.45 5.79 -23.65
C ARG A 70 0.62 4.81 -24.49
N ASN A 71 -0.51 4.39 -23.96
CA ASN A 71 -1.54 3.62 -24.67
C ASN A 71 -2.81 4.47 -24.71
N ARG A 72 -3.63 4.41 -25.78
CA ARG A 72 -4.98 5.02 -25.77
C ARG A 72 -5.98 4.21 -24.92
N ILE A 73 -5.58 3.83 -23.71
CA ILE A 73 -6.49 3.33 -22.69
C ILE A 73 -7.14 4.59 -22.09
N GLY A 74 -8.24 5.04 -22.70
CA GLY A 74 -9.08 6.02 -22.03
C GLY A 74 -9.78 5.30 -20.87
N GLY A 75 -9.31 5.52 -19.65
CA GLY A 75 -9.83 4.91 -18.43
C GLY A 75 -10.03 5.99 -17.36
N ILE A 76 -11.29 6.15 -16.94
CA ILE A 76 -11.76 6.82 -15.70
C ILE A 76 -13.11 6.19 -15.35
N THR A 77 -14.02 6.07 -16.33
CA THR A 77 -15.20 5.19 -16.24
C THR A 77 -15.68 4.75 -17.63
N ARG A 78 -16.11 3.49 -17.79
CA ARG A 78 -16.78 2.99 -19.01
C ARG A 78 -18.01 2.15 -18.67
N GLY A 79 -18.88 1.93 -19.64
CA GLY A 79 -20.05 1.05 -19.54
C GLY A 79 -21.11 1.54 -18.55
N GLY A 80 -21.71 0.60 -17.84
CA GLY A 80 -22.58 0.83 -16.69
C GLY A 80 -24.08 0.89 -16.97
N GLN A 81 -24.52 0.91 -18.23
CA GLN A 81 -25.95 0.83 -18.54
C GLN A 81 -26.54 -0.54 -18.15
N ALA A 82 -25.81 -1.62 -18.44
CA ALA A 82 -26.17 -2.99 -18.03
C ALA A 82 -26.18 -3.16 -16.50
N CYS A 83 -25.49 -2.28 -15.78
CA CYS A 83 -25.44 -2.27 -14.32
C CYS A 83 -26.56 -1.44 -13.67
N SER A 84 -27.32 -0.66 -14.44
CA SER A 84 -28.29 0.26 -13.86
C SER A 84 -29.54 -0.46 -13.33
N PRO A 85 -29.99 -0.17 -12.10
CA PRO A 85 -31.29 -0.62 -11.58
C PRO A 85 -32.49 -0.16 -12.41
N ASP A 86 -32.40 1.00 -13.07
CA ASP A 86 -33.50 1.59 -13.86
C ASP A 86 -33.37 1.35 -15.38
N GLY A 87 -32.25 0.79 -15.83
CA GLY A 87 -31.93 0.63 -17.26
C GLY A 87 -31.77 1.94 -18.06
N ALA A 88 -31.85 3.09 -17.41
CA ALA A 88 -31.82 4.44 -18.00
C ALA A 88 -30.55 5.23 -17.62
N THR A 89 -30.11 5.17 -16.36
CA THR A 89 -28.97 5.92 -15.81
C THR A 89 -27.73 5.04 -15.63
N GLY A 90 -26.80 5.06 -16.59
CA GLY A 90 -25.61 4.21 -16.53
C GLY A 90 -24.75 4.43 -15.28
N VAL A 91 -24.49 3.34 -14.54
CA VAL A 91 -23.66 3.33 -13.32
C VAL A 91 -22.29 3.95 -13.56
N ARG A 92 -21.83 4.76 -12.60
CA ARG A 92 -20.47 5.33 -12.57
C ARG A 92 -19.78 4.93 -11.28
N LEU A 93 -18.72 4.14 -11.42
CA LEU A 93 -17.79 3.88 -10.34
C LEU A 93 -16.88 5.09 -10.17
N LEU A 94 -16.59 5.47 -8.92
CA LEU A 94 -15.65 6.55 -8.62
C LEU A 94 -14.46 5.97 -7.83
N PRO A 95 -13.24 6.00 -8.37
CA PRO A 95 -12.06 5.64 -7.60
C PRO A 95 -11.79 6.75 -6.58
N LEU A 96 -11.47 6.41 -5.33
CA LEU A 96 -11.02 7.38 -4.32
C LEU A 96 -9.54 7.73 -4.55
N VAL A 97 -9.26 8.21 -5.76
CA VAL A 97 -8.04 8.88 -6.16
C VAL A 97 -8.39 10.33 -6.50
N PRO A 98 -7.50 11.29 -6.24
CA PRO A 98 -7.78 12.67 -6.57
C PRO A 98 -7.71 12.88 -8.08
N PRO A 99 -8.51 13.83 -8.62
CA PRO A 99 -8.61 14.04 -10.05
C PRO A 99 -7.24 14.32 -10.67
N THR A 100 -7.06 13.88 -11.91
CA THR A 100 -5.90 14.29 -12.71
C THR A 100 -6.01 15.79 -12.96
N ASP A 101 -4.91 16.52 -12.74
CA ASP A 101 -4.85 17.95 -13.02
C ASP A 101 -5.29 18.22 -14.47
N PRO A 102 -6.18 19.19 -14.75
CA PRO A 102 -6.70 19.41 -16.10
C PRO A 102 -5.60 19.68 -17.14
N THR A 103 -4.55 20.42 -16.78
CA THR A 103 -3.44 20.72 -17.70
C THR A 103 -2.56 19.49 -17.93
N ALA A 104 -2.40 18.63 -16.93
CA ALA A 104 -1.75 17.34 -17.08
C ALA A 104 -2.59 16.40 -17.96
N ALA A 105 -3.91 16.36 -17.79
CA ALA A 105 -4.83 15.59 -18.63
C ALA A 105 -4.82 16.05 -20.10
N GLU A 106 -4.81 17.37 -20.35
CA GLU A 106 -4.64 17.96 -21.69
C GLU A 106 -3.30 17.57 -22.33
N GLN A 107 -2.24 17.48 -21.53
CA GLN A 107 -0.92 16.98 -21.94
C GLN A 107 -0.89 15.45 -22.13
N GLY A 108 -2.03 14.77 -22.00
CA GLY A 108 -2.14 13.32 -22.07
C GLY A 108 -1.32 12.67 -20.95
N LYS A 109 -1.47 13.11 -19.71
CA LYS A 109 -0.89 12.48 -18.52
C LYS A 109 -1.97 11.91 -17.60
N ILE A 110 -1.57 10.95 -16.78
CA ILE A 110 -2.35 10.33 -15.71
C ILE A 110 -1.59 10.43 -14.39
N ASN A 111 -2.32 10.58 -13.28
CA ASN A 111 -1.75 10.50 -11.93
C ASN A 111 -1.19 9.08 -11.67
N VAL A 112 -0.08 9.00 -10.94
CA VAL A 112 0.38 7.75 -10.30
C VAL A 112 0.39 7.99 -8.81
N GLU A 113 -0.31 7.14 -8.07
CA GLU A 113 -0.39 7.25 -6.61
C GLU A 113 0.85 6.61 -5.97
N PRO A 114 1.69 7.38 -5.26
CA PRO A 114 2.78 6.81 -4.48
C PRO A 114 2.24 6.21 -3.18
N THR A 115 2.79 5.06 -2.79
CA THR A 115 2.57 4.43 -1.47
C THR A 115 3.89 3.95 -0.89
N VAL A 116 4.05 4.03 0.43
CA VAL A 116 5.15 3.38 1.15
C VAL A 116 4.73 2.06 1.81
N SER A 117 3.44 1.70 1.74
CA SER A 117 2.94 0.43 2.24
C SER A 117 3.42 -0.74 1.36
N GLU A 118 3.84 -1.82 2.00
CA GLU A 118 4.10 -3.09 1.33
C GLU A 118 2.79 -3.72 0.82
N GLN A 119 1.73 -3.64 1.62
CA GLN A 119 0.38 -4.15 1.32
C GLN A 119 -0.59 -2.96 1.30
N PRO A 120 -0.61 -2.17 0.20
CA PRO A 120 -1.49 -1.02 0.09
C PRO A 120 -2.95 -1.43 -0.08
N MET A 121 -3.85 -0.47 0.13
CA MET A 121 -5.27 -0.59 -0.18
C MET A 121 -5.65 0.45 -1.23
N VAL A 122 -6.51 0.09 -2.16
CA VAL A 122 -7.18 1.05 -3.05
C VAL A 122 -8.67 1.10 -2.73
N PHE A 123 -9.34 2.20 -3.03
CA PHE A 123 -10.72 2.44 -2.61
C PHE A 123 -11.58 2.82 -3.81
N VAL A 124 -12.76 2.20 -3.93
CA VAL A 124 -13.73 2.47 -5.01
C VAL A 124 -15.11 2.69 -4.41
N TYR A 125 -15.74 3.82 -4.73
CA TYR A 125 -17.15 4.03 -4.50
C TYR A 125 -17.98 3.28 -5.57
N VAL A 126 -18.88 2.44 -5.08
CA VAL A 126 -19.87 1.70 -5.85
C VAL A 126 -21.25 2.29 -5.53
N PRO A 127 -21.93 2.96 -6.48
CA PRO A 127 -23.31 3.42 -6.28
C PRO A 127 -24.29 2.24 -6.40
N GLN A 128 -25.58 2.52 -6.25
CA GLN A 128 -26.63 1.52 -6.43
C GLN A 128 -26.55 0.85 -7.81
N THR A 129 -26.54 -0.49 -7.83
CA THR A 129 -26.30 -1.31 -9.02
C THR A 129 -27.07 -2.63 -8.94
N VAL A 130 -27.35 -3.25 -10.09
CA VAL A 130 -27.89 -4.63 -10.13
C VAL A 130 -26.80 -5.70 -9.91
N ALA A 131 -25.52 -5.31 -10.04
CA ALA A 131 -24.38 -6.21 -9.90
C ALA A 131 -24.32 -6.84 -8.51
N ARG A 132 -24.06 -8.16 -8.46
CA ARG A 132 -23.86 -8.90 -7.21
C ARG A 132 -22.39 -9.13 -6.88
N GLN A 133 -21.52 -8.98 -7.87
CA GLN A 133 -20.09 -9.19 -7.76
C GLN A 133 -19.34 -8.16 -8.61
N ALA A 134 -18.10 -7.89 -8.25
CA ALA A 134 -17.11 -7.22 -9.08
C ALA A 134 -15.90 -8.12 -9.27
N GLN A 135 -15.14 -7.87 -10.33
CA GLN A 135 -13.83 -8.42 -10.59
C GLN A 135 -12.79 -7.32 -10.38
N PHE A 136 -11.76 -7.63 -9.60
CA PHE A 136 -10.56 -6.80 -9.46
C PHE A 136 -9.39 -7.50 -10.15
N SER A 137 -8.54 -6.75 -10.84
CA SER A 137 -7.29 -7.24 -11.40
C SER A 137 -6.13 -6.27 -11.15
N LEU A 138 -4.92 -6.82 -11.08
CA LEU A 138 -3.68 -6.06 -10.92
C LEU A 138 -2.66 -6.53 -11.96
N ALA A 139 -2.00 -5.59 -12.65
CA ALA A 139 -0.92 -5.83 -13.58
C ALA A 139 0.32 -5.00 -13.25
N ILE A 140 1.51 -5.53 -13.57
CA ILE A 140 2.74 -4.72 -13.65
C ILE A 140 2.75 -4.03 -15.01
N ALA A 141 2.96 -2.72 -15.01
CA ALA A 141 3.04 -1.92 -16.21
C ALA A 141 4.50 -1.50 -16.50
N THR A 142 5.05 -1.96 -17.62
CA THR A 142 6.42 -1.66 -18.05
C THR A 142 6.42 -0.80 -19.31
N ASP A 143 7.09 0.34 -19.26
CA ASP A 143 7.26 1.22 -20.43
C ASP A 143 8.38 0.70 -21.33
N THR A 144 8.05 0.47 -22.61
CA THR A 144 9.01 -0.01 -23.61
C THR A 144 9.82 1.14 -24.21
N PRO A 145 11.04 0.87 -24.73
CA PRO A 145 11.80 1.84 -25.52
C PRO A 145 11.04 2.37 -26.75
N SER A 146 10.08 1.60 -27.28
CA SER A 146 9.18 2.00 -28.36
C SER A 146 8.03 2.93 -27.93
N GLY A 147 8.03 3.39 -26.67
CA GLY A 147 7.06 4.37 -26.18
C GLY A 147 5.67 3.80 -25.87
N ARG A 148 5.50 2.48 -25.81
CA ARG A 148 4.26 1.82 -25.37
C ARG A 148 4.36 1.45 -23.89
N THR A 149 3.23 1.15 -23.25
CA THR A 149 3.20 0.44 -21.97
C THR A 149 2.74 -0.99 -22.23
N VAL A 150 3.48 -1.98 -21.72
CA VAL A 150 3.11 -3.40 -21.73
C VAL A 150 2.69 -3.78 -20.33
N GLU A 151 1.56 -4.46 -20.21
CA GLU A 151 0.99 -4.88 -18.93
C GLU A 151 1.09 -6.41 -18.80
N GLU A 152 1.65 -6.86 -17.67
CA GLU A 152 1.75 -8.26 -17.27
C GLU A 152 0.81 -8.48 -16.10
N ALA A 153 -0.27 -9.26 -16.32
CA ALA A 153 -1.25 -9.56 -15.28
C ALA A 153 -0.62 -10.38 -14.14
N LEU A 154 -0.81 -9.94 -12.90
CA LEU A 154 -0.31 -10.62 -11.71
C LEU A 154 -1.35 -11.53 -11.07
N TYR A 155 -2.59 -11.04 -10.99
CA TYR A 155 -3.74 -11.77 -10.46
C TYR A 155 -5.04 -11.03 -10.79
N GLU A 156 -6.13 -11.78 -10.75
CA GLU A 156 -7.49 -11.26 -10.72
C GLU A 156 -8.32 -12.07 -9.73
N TYR A 157 -9.31 -11.43 -9.11
CA TYR A 157 -10.24 -12.10 -8.20
C TYR A 157 -11.62 -11.46 -8.22
N ARG A 158 -12.61 -12.16 -7.66
CA ARG A 158 -13.98 -11.66 -7.54
C ARG A 158 -14.31 -11.37 -6.10
N LEU A 159 -15.05 -10.29 -5.87
CA LEU A 159 -15.61 -9.91 -4.59
C LEU A 159 -17.14 -9.72 -4.74
N PRO A 160 -17.96 -10.17 -3.77
CA PRO A 160 -19.37 -9.84 -3.74
C PRO A 160 -19.54 -8.36 -3.36
N LEU A 161 -20.63 -7.79 -3.82
CA LEU A 161 -20.97 -6.39 -3.59
C LEU A 161 -22.06 -6.28 -2.51
N PRO A 162 -21.98 -5.27 -1.63
CA PRO A 162 -23.10 -4.90 -0.77
C PRO A 162 -24.28 -4.42 -1.61
N GLN A 163 -25.46 -4.36 -0.99
CA GLN A 163 -26.67 -3.85 -1.65
C GLN A 163 -26.81 -2.33 -1.59
N GLU A 164 -26.12 -1.69 -0.65
CA GLU A 164 -26.15 -0.26 -0.42
C GLU A 164 -24.94 0.42 -1.07
N PRO A 165 -25.11 1.67 -1.58
CA PRO A 165 -24.01 2.49 -2.05
C PRO A 165 -22.91 2.59 -0.99
N SER A 166 -21.67 2.33 -1.36
CA SER A 166 -20.57 2.18 -0.39
C SER A 166 -19.21 2.43 -1.01
N ILE A 167 -18.25 2.83 -0.18
CA ILE A 167 -16.84 2.87 -0.52
C ILE A 167 -16.24 1.54 -0.11
N ILE A 168 -15.74 0.77 -1.06
CA ILE A 168 -15.12 -0.53 -0.83
C ILE A 168 -13.60 -0.35 -0.85
N GLY A 169 -12.95 -0.66 0.28
CA GLY A 169 -11.51 -0.84 0.34
C GLY A 169 -11.10 -2.17 -0.30
N ILE A 170 -9.96 -2.23 -0.96
CA ILE A 170 -9.50 -3.39 -1.72
C ILE A 170 -8.02 -3.61 -1.37
N PRO A 171 -7.68 -4.60 -0.51
CA PRO A 171 -6.30 -4.87 -0.12
C PRO A 171 -5.55 -5.53 -1.28
N LEU A 172 -4.33 -5.08 -1.53
CA LEU A 172 -3.43 -5.68 -2.52
C LEU A 172 -2.43 -6.63 -1.84
N ARG A 173 -2.03 -7.68 -2.57
CA ARG A 173 -0.84 -8.50 -2.22
C ARG A 173 0.42 -7.62 -2.11
N PRO A 174 1.47 -8.05 -1.39
CA PRO A 174 2.75 -7.34 -1.31
C PRO A 174 3.25 -6.85 -2.66
N LEU A 175 3.59 -5.56 -2.75
CA LEU A 175 4.13 -4.93 -3.95
C LEU A 175 5.65 -4.74 -3.85
N ASP A 176 6.34 -4.88 -4.97
CA ASP A 176 7.77 -4.58 -5.09
C ASP A 176 8.01 -3.07 -5.18
N GLU A 177 9.10 -2.61 -4.58
CA GLU A 177 9.51 -1.20 -4.65
C GLU A 177 9.95 -0.80 -6.07
N GLY A 178 9.60 0.42 -6.47
CA GLY A 178 9.94 0.98 -7.77
C GLY A 178 9.08 0.47 -8.94
N ARG A 179 8.29 -0.59 -8.76
CA ARG A 179 7.39 -1.11 -9.81
C ARG A 179 6.12 -0.28 -9.94
N LEU A 180 5.68 -0.09 -11.18
CA LEU A 180 4.42 0.56 -11.51
C LEU A 180 3.33 -0.50 -11.69
N TYR A 181 2.20 -0.27 -11.04
CA TYR A 181 1.05 -1.16 -11.06
C TYR A 181 -0.16 -0.44 -11.65
N HIS A 182 -0.90 -1.16 -12.49
CA HIS A 182 -2.21 -0.76 -13.01
C HIS A 182 -3.25 -1.69 -12.39
N TRP A 183 -4.25 -1.13 -11.73
CA TRP A 183 -5.36 -1.88 -11.15
C TRP A 183 -6.66 -1.53 -11.85
N VAL A 184 -7.54 -2.53 -12.01
CA VAL A 184 -8.86 -2.36 -12.62
C VAL A 184 -9.92 -2.99 -11.72
N PHE A 185 -11.05 -2.30 -11.57
CA PHE A 185 -12.22 -2.78 -10.87
C PHE A 185 -13.44 -2.70 -11.80
N GLN A 186 -14.06 -3.84 -12.07
CA GLN A 186 -15.17 -3.98 -13.01
C GLN A 186 -16.35 -4.68 -12.35
N LEU A 187 -17.54 -4.09 -12.39
CA LEU A 187 -18.77 -4.74 -11.96
C LEU A 187 -19.10 -5.91 -12.90
N GLN A 188 -19.78 -6.95 -12.40
CA GLN A 188 -20.31 -8.03 -13.23
C GLN A 188 -21.83 -7.88 -13.32
N CYS A 189 -22.32 -7.31 -14.43
CA CYS A 189 -23.71 -6.91 -14.59
C CYS A 189 -24.43 -7.74 -15.66
N ASP A 190 -23.80 -7.98 -16.81
CA ASP A 190 -24.39 -8.84 -17.85
C ASP A 190 -24.23 -10.34 -17.49
N PRO A 191 -25.31 -11.14 -17.35
CA PRO A 191 -25.20 -12.59 -17.18
C PRO A 191 -24.86 -13.36 -18.48
N SER A 192 -24.93 -12.72 -19.66
CA SER A 192 -24.69 -13.36 -20.97
C SER A 192 -23.23 -13.79 -21.20
N GLY A 193 -22.30 -13.11 -20.54
CA GLY A 193 -20.85 -13.27 -20.71
C GLY A 193 -20.18 -12.13 -21.48
N ASP A 194 -20.93 -11.26 -22.17
CA ASP A 194 -20.37 -10.04 -22.74
C ASP A 194 -20.09 -8.99 -21.64
N ARG A 195 -18.82 -8.64 -21.47
CA ARG A 195 -18.36 -7.68 -20.44
C ARG A 195 -18.16 -6.26 -20.97
N SER A 196 -18.45 -6.01 -22.24
CA SER A 196 -18.25 -4.70 -22.88
C SER A 196 -19.16 -3.59 -22.34
N GLY A 197 -20.33 -3.95 -21.80
CA GLY A 197 -21.30 -3.03 -21.19
C GLY A 197 -21.14 -2.84 -19.68
N ASP A 198 -20.31 -3.63 -19.01
CA ASP A 198 -20.13 -3.60 -17.55
C ASP A 198 -19.41 -2.31 -17.09
N ALA A 199 -19.79 -1.79 -15.92
CA ALA A 199 -19.16 -0.59 -15.36
C ALA A 199 -17.74 -0.91 -14.88
N LEU A 200 -16.74 -0.14 -15.30
CA LEU A 200 -15.36 -0.27 -14.81
C LEU A 200 -14.75 1.07 -14.43
N THR A 201 -13.80 1.03 -13.50
CA THR A 201 -12.85 2.09 -13.17
C THR A 201 -11.46 1.49 -12.94
N ASP A 202 -10.43 2.32 -13.02
CA ASP A 202 -9.04 1.92 -12.98
C ASP A 202 -8.18 2.97 -12.26
N GLY A 203 -6.93 2.61 -11.96
CA GLY A 203 -5.97 3.52 -11.37
C GLY A 203 -4.54 2.99 -11.35
N TRP A 204 -3.62 3.88 -11.01
CA TRP A 204 -2.18 3.66 -11.12
C TRP A 204 -1.49 3.87 -9.79
N LEU A 205 -0.63 2.93 -9.40
CA LEU A 205 -0.01 2.87 -8.08
C LEU A 205 1.47 2.52 -8.21
N GLN A 206 2.34 3.11 -7.39
CA GLN A 206 3.76 2.76 -7.32
C GLN A 206 4.21 2.70 -5.87
N ARG A 207 4.78 1.56 -5.45
CA ARG A 207 5.43 1.47 -4.14
C ARG A 207 6.78 2.19 -4.20
N VAL A 208 6.98 3.18 -3.35
CA VAL A 208 8.19 4.01 -3.30
C VAL A 208 8.95 3.79 -1.99
N VAL A 209 10.27 3.91 -2.05
CA VAL A 209 11.12 3.84 -0.86
C VAL A 209 10.97 5.15 -0.06
N PRO A 210 10.53 5.11 1.21
CA PRO A 210 10.49 6.32 2.04
C PRO A 210 11.90 6.87 2.27
N ASN A 211 12.06 8.19 2.18
CA ASN A 211 13.32 8.84 2.53
C ASN A 211 13.63 8.68 4.03
N SER A 212 14.90 8.79 4.42
CA SER A 212 15.34 8.52 5.80
C SER A 212 14.62 9.32 6.89
N SER A 213 14.21 10.56 6.60
CA SER A 213 13.43 11.39 7.51
C SER A 213 12.01 10.83 7.71
N LEU A 214 11.33 10.50 6.61
CA LEU A 214 10.01 9.88 6.65
C LEU A 214 10.03 8.53 7.36
N SER A 215 10.99 7.65 7.03
CA SER A 215 11.15 6.34 7.69
C SER A 215 11.34 6.46 9.20
N LEU A 216 12.15 7.41 9.66
CA LEU A 216 12.36 7.67 11.09
C LEU A 216 11.10 8.21 11.80
N ARG A 217 10.25 8.96 11.10
CA ARG A 217 8.95 9.43 11.62
C ARG A 217 7.94 8.30 11.67
N LEU A 218 7.80 7.51 10.61
CA LEU A 218 6.89 6.36 10.52
C LEU A 218 7.16 5.33 11.62
N ASN A 219 8.44 4.98 11.85
CA ASN A 219 8.86 4.05 12.90
C ASN A 219 8.58 4.53 14.35
N ARG A 220 8.12 5.78 14.53
CA ARG A 220 7.86 6.41 15.82
C ARG A 220 6.44 7.02 15.93
N ALA A 221 5.63 6.86 14.89
CA ALA A 221 4.28 7.41 14.83
C ALA A 221 3.29 6.51 15.56
N THR A 222 2.36 7.11 16.29
CA THR A 222 1.15 6.40 16.75
C THR A 222 0.18 6.23 15.57
N PRO A 223 -0.78 5.29 15.65
CA PRO A 223 -1.80 5.14 14.62
C PRO A 223 -2.54 6.45 14.29
N GLN A 224 -2.77 7.31 15.29
CA GLN A 224 -3.43 8.61 15.15
C GLN A 224 -2.55 9.66 14.43
N GLU A 225 -1.22 9.54 14.49
CA GLU A 225 -0.28 10.47 13.84
C GLU A 225 -0.02 10.11 12.36
N LEU A 226 -0.27 8.85 11.97
CA LEU A 226 0.00 8.33 10.62
C LEU A 226 -0.73 9.10 9.51
N PRO A 227 -2.05 9.39 9.56
CA PRO A 227 -2.75 10.08 8.47
C PRO A 227 -2.13 11.43 8.14
N ALA A 228 -1.88 12.27 9.15
CA ALA A 228 -1.26 13.58 8.96
C ALA A 228 0.20 13.48 8.47
N LEU A 229 0.93 12.43 8.86
CA LEU A 229 2.28 12.16 8.37
C LEU A 229 2.31 11.76 6.89
N TYR A 230 1.38 10.89 6.47
CA TYR A 230 1.22 10.51 5.06
C TYR A 230 0.73 11.68 4.20
N ALA A 231 -0.23 12.47 4.67
CA ALA A 231 -0.76 13.65 3.98
C ALA A 231 0.34 14.68 3.68
N ARG A 232 1.15 15.04 4.70
CA ARG A 232 2.33 15.92 4.54
C ARG A 232 3.40 15.37 3.60
N SER A 233 3.37 14.07 3.31
CA SER A 233 4.32 13.40 2.41
C SER A 233 3.78 13.21 0.99
N GLY A 234 2.55 13.67 0.70
CA GLY A 234 1.88 13.46 -0.58
C GLY A 234 1.38 12.02 -0.82
N LEU A 235 1.37 11.19 0.23
CA LEU A 235 1.02 9.77 0.17
C LEU A 235 -0.50 9.60 0.36
N TRP A 236 -1.26 9.89 -0.68
CA TRP A 236 -2.73 9.90 -0.63
C TRP A 236 -3.32 8.54 -0.22
N GLN A 237 -2.93 7.46 -0.89
CA GLN A 237 -3.48 6.12 -0.57
C GLN A 237 -3.17 5.70 0.87
N ASP A 238 -1.96 5.98 1.36
CA ASP A 238 -1.59 5.69 2.75
C ASP A 238 -2.39 6.57 3.73
N THR A 239 -2.72 7.81 3.35
CA THR A 239 -3.60 8.70 4.13
C THR A 239 -5.03 8.18 4.21
N VAL A 240 -5.66 7.89 3.06
CA VAL A 240 -7.03 7.36 3.00
C VAL A 240 -7.12 6.04 3.76
N THR A 241 -6.14 5.14 3.58
CA THR A 241 -6.09 3.86 4.30
C THR A 241 -6.02 4.07 5.81
N SER A 242 -5.08 4.88 6.29
CA SER A 242 -4.88 5.08 7.74
C SER A 242 -6.04 5.83 8.39
N LEU A 243 -6.54 6.91 7.78
CA LEU A 243 -7.67 7.66 8.31
C LEU A 243 -8.96 6.85 8.29
N GLY A 244 -9.23 6.14 7.19
CA GLY A 244 -10.40 5.27 7.06
C GLY A 244 -10.38 4.13 8.08
N THR A 245 -9.20 3.57 8.37
CA THR A 245 -9.03 2.52 9.38
C THR A 245 -9.33 3.05 10.79
N LEU A 246 -8.87 4.26 11.13
CA LEU A 246 -9.20 4.90 12.40
C LEU A 246 -10.71 5.17 12.51
N ARG A 247 -11.32 5.75 11.46
CA ARG A 247 -12.76 6.04 11.42
C ARG A 247 -13.60 4.77 11.58
N ALA A 248 -13.21 3.66 10.95
CA ALA A 248 -13.91 2.38 11.11
C ALA A 248 -13.75 1.77 12.52
N ALA A 249 -12.64 2.03 13.22
CA ALA A 249 -12.42 1.59 14.59
C ALA A 249 -13.17 2.44 15.64
N THR A 250 -13.36 3.73 15.37
CA THR A 250 -14.06 4.69 16.26
C THR A 250 -15.02 5.57 15.44
N PRO A 251 -16.19 5.03 15.03
CA PRO A 251 -17.09 5.67 14.08
C PRO A 251 -17.77 6.95 14.60
N ASP A 252 -17.93 7.08 15.92
CA ASP A 252 -18.55 8.24 16.57
C ASP A 252 -17.55 9.37 16.93
N ASP A 253 -16.26 9.23 16.56
CA ASP A 253 -15.25 10.25 16.83
C ASP A 253 -15.43 11.45 15.89
N ALA A 254 -15.91 12.56 16.46
CA ALA A 254 -16.18 13.79 15.72
C ALA A 254 -14.94 14.42 15.05
N ALA A 255 -13.73 14.19 15.56
CA ALA A 255 -12.51 14.67 14.92
C ALA A 255 -12.18 13.84 13.68
N LEU A 256 -12.30 12.51 13.74
CA LEU A 256 -12.08 11.63 12.59
C LEU A 256 -13.15 11.81 11.51
N ILE A 257 -14.40 12.11 11.88
CA ILE A 257 -15.46 12.47 10.93
C ILE A 257 -15.08 13.76 10.18
N ALA A 258 -14.67 14.81 10.90
CA ALA A 258 -14.28 16.09 10.30
C ALA A 258 -13.01 15.99 9.44
N ASP A 259 -12.00 15.23 9.88
CA ASP A 259 -10.79 14.97 9.11
C ASP A 259 -11.10 14.18 7.82
N TRP A 260 -12.02 13.22 7.85
CA TRP A 260 -12.44 12.46 6.67
C TRP A 260 -13.21 13.32 5.67
N ASP A 261 -14.19 14.07 6.15
CA ASP A 261 -14.97 15.02 5.36
C ASP A 261 -14.06 16.02 4.64
N SER A 262 -13.10 16.60 5.36
CA SER A 262 -12.17 17.56 4.78
C SER A 262 -11.12 16.92 3.85
N LEU A 263 -10.67 15.69 4.13
CA LEU A 263 -9.80 14.93 3.22
C LEU A 263 -10.47 14.76 1.85
N LEU A 264 -11.73 14.33 1.81
CA LEU A 264 -12.47 14.16 0.56
C LEU A 264 -12.85 15.49 -0.09
N SER A 265 -13.25 16.49 0.70
CA SER A 265 -13.49 17.86 0.21
C SER A 265 -12.27 18.46 -0.50
N SER A 266 -11.05 18.18 -0.01
CA SER A 266 -9.80 18.69 -0.61
C SER A 266 -9.57 18.24 -2.07
N VAL A 267 -10.35 17.26 -2.54
CA VAL A 267 -10.24 16.67 -3.88
C VAL A 267 -11.59 16.62 -4.62
N ASN A 268 -12.61 17.35 -4.13
CA ASN A 268 -13.99 17.40 -4.64
C ASN A 268 -14.69 16.02 -4.63
N LEU A 269 -14.54 15.28 -3.52
CA LEU A 269 -15.24 14.03 -3.23
C LEU A 269 -16.13 14.15 -1.96
N ASP A 270 -16.49 15.36 -1.57
CA ASP A 270 -17.30 15.70 -0.39
C ASP A 270 -18.66 14.96 -0.34
N ASP A 271 -19.31 14.77 -1.49
CA ASP A 271 -20.52 13.93 -1.62
C ASP A 271 -20.34 12.49 -1.07
N LEU A 272 -19.09 12.00 -0.97
CA LEU A 272 -18.77 10.65 -0.48
C LEU A 272 -18.42 10.62 1.02
N ALA A 273 -18.38 11.74 1.74
CA ALA A 273 -17.98 11.80 3.16
C ALA A 273 -18.89 10.94 4.08
N ASN A 274 -20.18 10.94 3.77
CA ASN A 274 -21.22 10.22 4.53
C ASN A 274 -21.54 8.82 3.99
N VAL A 275 -20.86 8.38 2.92
CA VAL A 275 -21.04 7.04 2.36
C VAL A 275 -20.38 5.99 3.27
N PRO A 276 -21.02 4.83 3.52
CA PRO A 276 -20.43 3.74 4.30
C PRO A 276 -19.07 3.29 3.73
N LEU A 277 -18.02 3.33 4.58
CA LEU A 277 -16.70 2.81 4.27
C LEU A 277 -16.60 1.35 4.73
N LEU A 278 -16.41 0.44 3.77
CA LEU A 278 -16.37 -1.00 3.99
C LEU A 278 -14.96 -1.54 3.74
N PHE A 279 -14.36 -2.09 4.80
CA PHE A 279 -13.15 -2.89 4.70
C PHE A 279 -13.54 -4.36 4.48
N PRO A 280 -13.09 -5.01 3.40
CA PRO A 280 -13.47 -6.38 3.11
C PRO A 280 -12.86 -7.33 4.15
N PRO A 281 -13.61 -8.37 4.60
CA PRO A 281 -13.12 -9.43 5.45
C PRO A 281 -11.73 -9.98 5.10
N VAL A 282 -10.98 -10.43 6.11
CA VAL A 282 -9.64 -11.02 5.93
C VAL A 282 -9.66 -12.22 4.97
N GLU A 283 -10.80 -12.90 4.85
CA GLU A 283 -11.06 -14.03 3.96
C GLU A 283 -10.90 -13.71 2.46
N TYR A 284 -11.00 -12.45 2.03
CA TYR A 284 -10.70 -12.08 0.62
C TYR A 284 -9.23 -12.31 0.25
N ARG A 285 -8.34 -12.49 1.23
CA ARG A 285 -6.93 -12.80 1.02
C ARG A 285 -6.70 -14.17 0.36
N SER A 286 -7.60 -15.15 0.52
CA SER A 286 -7.50 -16.45 -0.15
C SER A 286 -8.11 -16.49 -1.55
N LEU A 287 -8.84 -15.44 -1.96
CA LEU A 287 -9.25 -15.28 -3.36
C LEU A 287 -8.15 -14.65 -4.22
N GLN A 288 -7.00 -14.31 -3.62
CA GLN A 288 -5.83 -13.74 -4.27
C GLN A 288 -4.75 -14.80 -4.58
N GLU A 289 -5.07 -16.10 -4.47
CA GLU A 289 -4.20 -17.25 -4.82
C GLU A 289 -4.64 -17.91 -6.13
#